data_AF-A0A958EGP2-F1
#
_entry.id   AF-A0A958EGP2-F1
#
_cell.length_a   1.000
_cell.length_b   1.000
_cell.length_c   1.000
_cell.angle_alpha   90.00
_cell.angle_beta   90.00
_cell.angle_gamma   90.00
#
_symmetry.space_group_name_H-M   'P 1'
#
loop_
_entity.id
_entity.type
_entity.pdbx_description
1 polymer ?
#
loop_
_entity_poly.entity_id
_entity_poly.type
_entity_poly.pdbx_seq_one_letter_code
_entity_poly.pdbx_strand_id
1 'polypeptide(L)'
;ILKVRNRNWEVKLRTYQGHVVSAFSPHLANEDAVIKTLLQASGDFVIRGYSKAREVSPISTSTLALLAEARFQKNAIEAFLKKTTGEVGNPSFSIAMMPNPKALTPAHLKVLATLKENPGFRDVMTRSPLPVRTSLRTLEELLDAGIINLESGSEAVADFESEDLSFVGDFFPENSQQGSLAIIGGPGTGRSELIRTMAGQRRGAIKSVQSFDLTRIALSDGRQLTIFGMPTEESFFPMLEKIESGLIGCVFMMDYSQPDQFEFNNYLFAKLTQLFQVPFVIALVNSGGDGGTATVAFRKAFNVPGNIRVIPVEVNRFAGMRELLSGLALENGEEEDL
;
A
#
# COMPACT_ATOMS: atom_id res chain seq x y z
N ILE A 1 -7.29 20.07 -18.39
CA ILE A 1 -8.14 19.09 -19.13
C ILE A 1 -7.62 19.02 -20.55
N LEU A 2 -7.21 17.83 -20.98
CA LEU A 2 -6.78 17.52 -22.34
C LEU A 2 -8.02 17.17 -23.18
N LYS A 3 -8.16 17.78 -24.35
CA LYS A 3 -9.18 17.39 -25.33
C LYS A 3 -8.50 16.76 -26.53
N VAL A 4 -8.91 15.54 -26.86
CA VAL A 4 -8.43 14.82 -28.03
C VAL A 4 -9.56 14.81 -29.05
N ARG A 5 -9.31 15.35 -30.24
CA ARG A 5 -10.27 15.31 -31.35
C ARG A 5 -9.71 14.49 -32.48
N ASN A 6 -10.55 13.62 -33.02
CA ASN A 6 -10.27 12.95 -34.27
C ASN A 6 -11.56 12.90 -35.08
N ARG A 7 -11.61 13.70 -36.16
CA ARG A 7 -12.65 13.84 -37.19
C ARG A 7 -14.12 13.75 -36.71
N ASN A 8 -14.57 12.58 -36.25
CA ASN A 8 -15.97 12.29 -35.91
C ASN A 8 -16.24 12.09 -34.40
N TRP A 9 -15.25 12.26 -33.51
CA TRP A 9 -15.44 12.08 -32.06
C TRP A 9 -14.47 12.93 -31.21
N GLU A 10 -14.86 13.22 -29.96
CA GLU A 10 -14.12 14.06 -29.01
C GLU A 10 -13.97 13.33 -27.66
N VAL A 11 -12.75 13.26 -27.13
CA VAL A 11 -12.47 12.75 -25.78
C VAL A 11 -11.95 13.83 -24.87
N LYS A 12 -12.45 13.86 -23.65
CA LYS A 12 -11.97 14.74 -22.58
C LYS A 12 -11.18 13.90 -21.59
N LEU A 13 -9.88 14.15 -21.48
CA LEU A 13 -8.99 13.58 -20.48
C LEU A 13 -8.78 14.60 -19.37
N ARG A 14 -9.10 14.26 -18.13
CA ARG A 14 -8.67 15.04 -16.96
C ARG A 14 -7.35 14.48 -16.49
N THR A 15 -6.37 15.36 -16.36
CA THR A 15 -5.07 15.03 -15.79
C THR A 15 -4.84 15.88 -14.56
N TYR A 16 -4.19 15.29 -13.57
CA TYR A 16 -3.74 15.95 -12.34
C TYR A 16 -2.29 15.54 -12.12
N GLN A 17 -1.39 16.52 -12.03
CA GLN A 17 0.06 16.30 -11.87
C GLN A 17 0.68 15.30 -12.88
N GLY A 18 0.20 15.31 -14.13
CA GLY A 18 0.71 14.43 -15.19
C GLY A 18 0.04 13.05 -15.27
N HIS A 19 -0.78 12.67 -14.29
CA HIS A 19 -1.54 11.41 -14.31
C HIS A 19 -2.96 11.61 -14.85
N VAL A 20 -3.47 10.66 -15.65
CA VAL A 20 -4.86 10.67 -16.11
C VAL A 20 -5.78 10.23 -14.99
N VAL A 21 -6.59 11.14 -14.48
CA VAL A 21 -7.55 10.90 -13.39
C VAL A 21 -8.94 10.53 -13.91
N SER A 22 -9.32 10.96 -15.12
CA SER A 22 -10.53 10.47 -15.78
C SER A 22 -10.55 10.73 -17.28
N ALA A 23 -11.36 9.97 -18.01
CA ALA A 23 -11.58 10.14 -19.45
C ALA A 23 -13.05 9.98 -19.83
N PHE A 24 -13.51 10.74 -20.83
CA PHE A 24 -14.89 10.69 -21.28
C PHE A 24 -15.02 10.88 -22.80
N SER A 25 -15.83 10.02 -23.43
CA SER A 25 -16.23 10.01 -24.84
C SER A 25 -17.76 9.85 -24.93
N PRO A 26 -18.45 10.34 -25.99
CA PRO A 26 -19.91 10.19 -26.15
C PRO A 26 -20.43 8.74 -26.01
N HIS A 27 -19.58 7.73 -26.21
CA HIS A 27 -19.97 6.32 -26.16
C HIS A 27 -19.14 5.45 -25.20
N LEU A 28 -18.14 6.01 -24.50
CA LEU A 28 -17.24 5.29 -23.57
C LEU A 28 -16.78 6.20 -22.42
N ALA A 29 -16.52 5.64 -21.24
CA ALA A 29 -16.06 6.39 -20.07
C ALA A 29 -14.86 5.71 -19.39
N ASN A 30 -14.12 6.47 -18.58
CA ASN A 30 -13.04 6.00 -17.71
C ASN A 30 -11.96 5.20 -18.46
N GLU A 31 -11.58 4.02 -17.97
CA GLU A 31 -10.48 3.22 -18.49
C GLU A 31 -10.67 2.85 -19.97
N ASP A 32 -11.89 2.51 -20.39
CA ASP A 32 -12.20 2.17 -21.78
C ASP A 32 -12.04 3.37 -22.73
N ALA A 33 -12.40 4.57 -22.24
CA ALA A 33 -12.16 5.81 -22.98
C ALA A 33 -10.66 6.15 -23.04
N VAL A 34 -9.90 5.90 -21.97
CA VAL A 34 -8.43 6.06 -21.94
C VAL A 34 -7.78 5.12 -22.96
N ILE A 35 -8.09 3.83 -22.89
CA ILE A 35 -7.53 2.79 -23.75
C ILE A 35 -7.86 3.07 -25.22
N LYS A 36 -9.12 3.38 -25.57
CA LYS A 36 -9.49 3.69 -26.96
C LYS A 36 -8.81 4.95 -27.49
N THR A 37 -8.58 5.95 -26.62
CA THR A 37 -7.87 7.19 -26.98
C THR A 37 -6.40 6.93 -27.22
N LEU A 38 -5.79 6.09 -26.39
CA LEU A 38 -4.38 5.73 -26.52
C LEU A 38 -4.13 4.88 -27.75
N LEU A 39 -5.02 3.93 -28.08
CA LEU A 39 -4.85 3.00 -29.21
C LEU A 39 -5.08 3.61 -30.61
N GLN A 40 -5.42 4.90 -30.70
CA GLN A 40 -5.61 5.56 -32.00
C GLN A 40 -4.26 6.07 -32.53
N ALA A 41 -3.92 5.65 -33.75
CA ALA A 41 -2.64 5.95 -34.39
C ALA A 41 -2.52 7.41 -34.88
N SER A 42 -3.62 8.19 -34.87
CA SER A 42 -3.63 9.59 -35.31
C SER A 42 -4.78 10.38 -34.68
N GLY A 43 -4.55 11.65 -34.36
CA GLY A 43 -5.54 12.57 -33.79
C GLY A 43 -4.90 13.91 -33.40
N ASP A 44 -5.71 14.97 -33.40
CA ASP A 44 -5.26 16.30 -33.01
C ASP A 44 -5.46 16.48 -31.50
N PHE A 45 -4.38 16.78 -30.79
CA PHE A 45 -4.38 16.99 -29.35
C PHE A 45 -4.45 18.48 -29.04
N VAL A 46 -5.48 18.90 -28.31
CA VAL A 46 -5.64 20.29 -27.89
C VAL A 46 -5.60 20.36 -26.36
N ILE A 47 -4.50 20.91 -25.83
CA ILE A 47 -4.37 21.18 -24.40
C ILE A 47 -4.93 22.58 -24.12
N ARG A 48 -6.03 22.67 -23.37
CA ARG A 48 -6.55 23.97 -22.91
C ARG A 48 -6.14 24.20 -21.46
N GLY A 49 -5.29 25.21 -21.25
CA GLY A 49 -5.06 25.81 -19.94
C GLY A 49 -6.24 26.65 -19.47
N TYR A 50 -6.43 26.77 -18.16
CA TYR A 50 -7.58 27.47 -17.56
C TYR A 50 -7.56 29.00 -17.73
N SER A 51 -6.44 29.61 -18.13
CA SER A 51 -6.27 31.07 -18.11
C SER A 51 -6.19 31.77 -19.48
N LYS A 52 -6.08 31.04 -20.60
CA LYS A 52 -6.24 31.53 -21.99
C LYS A 52 -6.01 30.35 -22.94
N ALA A 53 -6.89 30.16 -23.92
CA ALA A 53 -6.75 29.12 -24.92
C ALA A 53 -5.60 29.46 -25.88
N ARG A 54 -4.39 28.98 -25.57
CA ARG A 54 -3.34 28.80 -26.58
C ARG A 54 -3.38 27.35 -27.05
N GLU A 55 -3.33 27.16 -28.35
CA GLU A 55 -3.08 25.87 -28.97
C GLU A 55 -1.65 25.45 -28.59
N VAL A 56 -1.51 24.35 -27.86
CA VAL A 56 -0.21 23.82 -27.45
C VAL A 56 0.03 22.54 -28.23
N SER A 57 1.19 22.49 -28.90
CA SER A 57 1.74 21.49 -29.83
C SER A 57 1.24 20.04 -29.77
N PRO A 58 1.36 19.29 -30.89
CA PRO A 58 1.06 17.85 -30.94
C PRO A 58 2.02 17.05 -30.03
N ILE A 59 1.46 16.12 -29.25
CA ILE A 59 2.22 15.16 -28.45
C ILE A 59 2.65 14.01 -29.37
N SER A 60 3.95 13.75 -29.48
CA SER A 60 4.50 12.61 -30.23
C SER A 60 4.39 11.29 -29.45
N THR A 61 4.41 10.17 -30.18
CA THR A 61 4.62 8.72 -29.91
C THR A 61 4.99 8.14 -28.52
N SER A 62 5.25 8.93 -27.48
CA SER A 62 5.84 8.50 -26.22
C SER A 62 4.87 7.84 -25.22
N THR A 63 3.60 8.26 -25.13
CA THR A 63 2.68 7.73 -24.10
C THR A 63 2.27 6.27 -24.35
N LEU A 64 2.06 5.87 -25.61
CA LEU A 64 1.76 4.47 -25.96
C LEU A 64 2.96 3.55 -25.71
N ALA A 65 4.17 4.02 -26.02
CA ALA A 65 5.40 3.29 -25.76
C ALA A 65 5.58 3.02 -24.26
N LEU A 66 5.30 4.03 -23.42
CA LEU A 66 5.38 3.91 -21.96
C LEU A 66 4.37 2.89 -21.40
N LEU A 67 3.14 2.83 -21.93
CA LEU A 67 2.14 1.86 -21.47
C LEU A 67 2.43 0.43 -21.95
N ALA A 68 2.94 0.28 -23.18
CA ALA A 68 3.39 -1.01 -23.69
C ALA A 68 4.57 -1.55 -22.85
N GLU A 69 5.51 -0.68 -22.49
CA GLU A 69 6.63 -1.01 -21.61
C GLU A 69 6.15 -1.42 -20.21
N ALA A 70 5.23 -0.67 -19.59
CA ALA A 70 4.68 -1.01 -18.28
C ALA A 70 3.98 -2.38 -18.27
N ARG A 71 3.17 -2.68 -19.29
CA ARG A 71 2.51 -4.00 -19.43
C ARG A 71 3.53 -5.13 -19.59
N PHE A 72 4.57 -4.88 -20.37
CA PHE A 72 5.63 -5.86 -20.61
C PHE A 72 6.45 -6.15 -19.35
N GLN A 73 6.75 -5.12 -18.56
CA GLN A 73 7.40 -5.27 -17.25
C GLN A 73 6.54 -6.07 -16.28
N LYS A 74 5.23 -5.78 -16.21
CA LYS A 74 4.28 -6.53 -15.38
C LYS A 74 4.29 -8.02 -15.72
N ASN A 75 4.18 -8.38 -16.99
CA ASN A 75 4.19 -9.79 -17.40
C ASN A 75 5.51 -10.50 -17.05
N ALA A 76 6.64 -9.79 -17.14
CA ALA A 76 7.94 -10.35 -16.77
C ALA A 76 8.03 -10.63 -15.26
N ILE A 77 7.50 -9.71 -14.43
CA ILE A 77 7.43 -9.88 -12.98
C ILE A 77 6.54 -11.09 -12.62
N GLU A 78 5.34 -11.18 -13.20
CA GLU A 78 4.42 -12.29 -12.95
C GLU A 78 5.01 -13.65 -13.36
N ALA A 79 5.69 -13.71 -14.50
CA ALA A 79 6.36 -14.92 -14.96
C ALA A 79 7.50 -15.34 -14.01
N PHE A 80 8.31 -14.38 -13.55
CA PHE A 80 9.38 -14.63 -12.59
C PHE A 80 8.82 -15.18 -11.27
N LEU A 81 7.83 -14.51 -10.67
CA LEU A 81 7.23 -14.95 -9.41
C LEU A 81 6.59 -16.33 -9.53
N LYS A 82 5.82 -16.57 -10.60
CA LYS A 82 5.23 -17.88 -10.84
C LYS A 82 6.28 -18.99 -10.97
N LYS A 83 7.44 -18.70 -11.58
CA LYS A 83 8.54 -19.65 -11.72
C LYS A 83 9.23 -19.93 -10.37
N THR A 84 9.45 -18.89 -9.57
CA THR A 84 10.33 -18.98 -8.39
C THR A 84 9.58 -19.35 -7.10
N THR A 85 8.36 -18.83 -6.90
CA THR A 85 7.57 -19.07 -5.68
C THR A 85 6.31 -19.90 -5.91
N GLY A 86 5.89 -20.11 -7.15
CA GLY A 86 4.62 -20.78 -7.49
C GLY A 86 3.37 -19.93 -7.24
N GLU A 87 3.50 -18.76 -6.61
CA GLU A 87 2.39 -17.86 -6.25
C GLU A 87 2.69 -16.39 -6.60
N VAL A 88 1.65 -15.58 -6.78
CA VAL A 88 1.78 -14.12 -6.96
C VAL A 88 1.93 -13.48 -5.58
N GLY A 89 3.17 -13.27 -5.14
CA GLY A 89 3.50 -12.70 -3.82
C GLY A 89 4.65 -11.69 -3.82
N ASN A 90 5.03 -11.21 -2.65
CA ASN A 90 6.21 -10.35 -2.44
C ASN A 90 7.27 -11.13 -1.62
N PRO A 91 8.01 -12.07 -2.24
CA PRO A 91 8.97 -12.88 -1.50
C PRO A 91 10.10 -12.02 -0.92
N SER A 92 10.63 -12.46 0.21
CA SER A 92 11.88 -11.94 0.78
C SER A 92 13.04 -12.82 0.33
N PHE A 93 14.23 -12.23 0.24
CA PHE A 93 15.45 -12.90 -0.14
C PHE A 93 16.50 -12.77 0.96
N SER A 94 17.20 -13.87 1.24
CA SER A 94 18.38 -13.86 2.10
C SER A 94 19.64 -14.15 1.28
N ILE A 95 20.76 -13.55 1.66
CA ILE A 95 22.06 -13.85 1.07
C ILE A 95 22.60 -15.11 1.75
N ALA A 96 22.57 -16.23 1.04
CA ALA A 96 22.95 -17.55 1.55
C ALA A 96 24.46 -17.70 1.71
N MET A 97 25.21 -17.16 0.75
CA MET A 97 26.66 -17.20 0.73
C MET A 97 27.18 -15.90 0.10
N MET A 98 28.18 -15.28 0.72
CA MET A 98 28.88 -14.17 0.09
C MET A 98 29.84 -14.73 -0.97
N PRO A 99 29.56 -14.58 -2.27
CA PRO A 99 30.39 -15.14 -3.31
C PRO A 99 31.68 -14.32 -3.45
N ASN A 100 32.72 -14.91 -4.04
CA ASN A 100 33.93 -14.17 -4.39
C ASN A 100 33.56 -12.99 -5.30
N PRO A 101 33.85 -11.73 -4.92
CA PRO A 101 33.46 -10.55 -5.70
C PRO A 101 33.95 -10.58 -7.14
N LYS A 102 35.07 -11.28 -7.40
CA LYS A 102 35.64 -11.42 -8.76
C LYS A 102 34.80 -12.29 -9.69
N ALA A 103 33.93 -13.13 -9.15
CA ALA A 103 33.01 -13.98 -9.91
C ALA A 103 31.67 -13.28 -10.22
N LEU A 104 31.43 -12.10 -9.65
CA LEU A 104 30.18 -11.37 -9.82
C LEU A 104 30.27 -10.31 -10.91
N THR A 105 29.20 -10.19 -11.68
CA THR A 105 29.04 -9.09 -12.62
C THR A 105 28.70 -7.79 -11.87
N PRO A 106 28.92 -6.61 -12.48
CA PRO A 106 28.47 -5.35 -11.88
C PRO A 106 26.96 -5.29 -11.60
N ALA A 107 26.15 -6.03 -12.37
CA ALA A 107 24.71 -6.15 -12.14
C ALA A 107 24.41 -6.94 -10.86
N HIS A 108 25.09 -8.07 -10.64
CA HIS A 108 24.97 -8.85 -9.39
C HIS A 108 25.29 -7.99 -8.18
N LEU A 109 26.40 -7.24 -8.20
CA LEU A 109 26.81 -6.41 -7.08
C LEU A 109 25.77 -5.33 -6.74
N LYS A 110 25.16 -4.70 -7.77
CA LYS A 110 24.11 -3.70 -7.58
C LYS A 110 22.85 -4.30 -6.96
N VAL A 111 22.40 -5.46 -7.45
CA VAL A 111 21.21 -6.14 -6.90
C VAL A 111 21.46 -6.65 -5.49
N LEU A 112 22.64 -7.22 -5.21
CA LEU A 112 23.02 -7.66 -3.86
C LEU A 112 23.13 -6.50 -2.87
N ALA A 113 23.60 -5.33 -3.30
CA ALA A 113 23.61 -4.13 -2.47
C ALA A 113 22.17 -3.71 -2.09
N THR A 114 21.26 -3.66 -3.06
CA THR A 114 19.84 -3.36 -2.81
C THR A 114 19.19 -4.39 -1.89
N LEU A 115 19.46 -5.68 -2.11
CA LEU A 115 18.96 -6.80 -1.31
C LEU A 115 19.42 -6.72 0.16
N LYS A 116 20.68 -6.34 0.38
CA LYS A 116 21.24 -6.22 1.73
C LYS A 116 20.50 -5.17 2.57
N GLU A 117 20.06 -4.09 1.93
CA GLU A 117 19.32 -3.01 2.59
C GLU A 117 17.81 -3.30 2.64
N ASN A 118 17.26 -3.96 1.60
CA ASN A 118 15.84 -4.20 1.45
C ASN A 118 15.63 -5.60 0.83
N PRO A 119 15.38 -6.64 1.65
CA PRO A 119 15.31 -8.02 1.17
C PRO A 119 14.00 -8.35 0.42
N GLY A 120 12.98 -7.48 0.50
CA GLY A 120 11.70 -7.69 -0.17
C GLY A 120 11.78 -7.52 -1.68
N PHE A 121 11.15 -8.42 -2.45
CA PHE A 121 11.15 -8.38 -3.91
C PHE A 121 10.67 -7.05 -4.49
N ARG A 122 9.58 -6.49 -3.99
CA ARG A 122 9.08 -5.17 -4.43
C ARG A 122 10.10 -4.06 -4.17
N ASP A 123 10.77 -4.09 -3.02
CA ASP A 123 11.79 -3.08 -2.70
C ASP A 123 12.98 -3.21 -3.63
N VAL A 124 13.43 -4.43 -3.93
CA VAL A 124 14.45 -4.67 -4.94
C VAL A 124 14.02 -4.15 -6.30
N MET A 125 12.79 -4.42 -6.73
CA MET A 125 12.30 -3.99 -8.04
C MET A 125 12.12 -2.47 -8.18
N THR A 126 11.82 -1.79 -7.09
CA THR A 126 11.59 -0.33 -7.05
C THR A 126 12.88 0.46 -6.81
N ARG A 127 13.80 -0.08 -6.02
CA ARG A 127 15.05 0.59 -5.59
C ARG A 127 16.27 0.18 -6.39
N SER A 128 16.20 -0.91 -7.17
CA SER A 128 17.31 -1.33 -8.01
C SER A 128 17.66 -0.23 -9.03
N PRO A 129 18.94 0.15 -9.18
CA PRO A 129 19.37 1.11 -10.20
C PRO A 129 19.41 0.50 -11.62
N LEU A 130 18.91 -0.73 -11.79
CA LEU A 130 18.88 -1.45 -13.05
C LEU A 130 17.46 -1.49 -13.62
N PRO A 131 17.29 -1.58 -14.96
CA PRO A 131 15.99 -1.82 -15.56
C PRO A 131 15.35 -3.11 -15.02
N VAL A 132 14.02 -3.12 -14.86
CA VAL A 132 13.23 -4.23 -14.30
C VAL A 132 13.67 -5.60 -14.83
N ARG A 133 13.83 -5.74 -16.15
CA ARG A 133 14.24 -7.03 -16.76
C ARG A 133 15.63 -7.47 -16.37
N THR A 134 16.57 -6.53 -16.28
CA THR A 134 17.93 -6.81 -15.85
C THR A 134 17.92 -7.23 -14.38
N SER A 135 17.16 -6.54 -13.52
CA SER A 135 17.00 -6.90 -12.11
C SER A 135 16.43 -8.31 -11.95
N LEU A 136 15.35 -8.65 -12.67
CA LEU A 136 14.73 -9.98 -12.64
C LEU A 136 15.69 -11.08 -13.08
N ARG A 137 16.39 -10.90 -14.21
CA ARG A 137 17.37 -11.88 -14.68
C ARG A 137 18.53 -12.04 -13.70
N THR A 138 18.99 -10.94 -13.11
CA THR A 138 20.08 -10.95 -12.12
C THR A 138 19.64 -11.70 -10.85
N LEU A 139 18.39 -11.51 -10.39
CA LEU A 139 17.82 -12.26 -9.27
C LEU A 139 17.74 -13.76 -9.59
N GLU A 140 17.29 -14.11 -10.81
CA GLU A 140 17.22 -15.49 -11.29
C GLU A 140 18.61 -16.16 -11.32
N GLU A 141 19.61 -15.48 -11.88
CA GLU A 141 21.00 -15.95 -11.91
C GLU A 141 21.58 -16.16 -10.49
N LEU A 142 21.28 -15.25 -9.55
CA LEU A 142 21.72 -15.37 -8.15
C LEU A 142 21.01 -16.51 -7.40
N LEU A 143 19.73 -16.75 -7.69
CA LEU A 143 18.96 -17.88 -7.14
C LEU A 143 19.49 -19.21 -7.68
N ASP A 144 19.66 -19.32 -9.00
CA ASP A 144 20.16 -20.53 -9.66
C ASP A 144 21.60 -20.87 -9.20
N ALA A 145 22.40 -19.85 -8.89
CA ALA A 145 23.74 -20.02 -8.32
C ALA A 145 23.76 -20.33 -6.81
N GLY A 146 22.61 -20.32 -6.12
CA GLY A 146 22.52 -20.53 -4.67
C GLY A 146 23.19 -19.42 -3.85
N ILE A 147 23.40 -18.24 -4.44
CA ILE A 147 24.00 -17.08 -3.75
C ILE A 147 22.97 -16.41 -2.85
N ILE A 148 21.73 -16.35 -3.33
CA ILE A 148 20.57 -15.92 -2.55
C ILE A 148 19.59 -17.08 -2.43
N ASN A 149 18.89 -17.13 -1.30
CA ASN A 149 17.76 -18.01 -1.11
C ASN A 149 16.49 -17.17 -1.10
N LEU A 150 15.40 -17.75 -1.60
CA LEU A 150 14.08 -17.29 -1.20
C LEU A 150 13.95 -17.61 0.29
N GLU A 151 13.78 -16.58 1.11
CA GLU A 151 13.15 -16.82 2.38
C GLU A 151 11.73 -17.24 2.02
N SER A 152 11.43 -18.52 2.24
CA SER A 152 10.05 -18.94 2.36
C SER A 152 9.45 -18.00 3.39
N GLY A 153 8.67 -17.02 2.92
CA GLY A 153 7.79 -16.17 3.71
C GLY A 153 6.69 -17.05 4.30
N SER A 154 7.15 -17.99 5.11
CA SER A 154 6.42 -19.01 5.79
C SER A 154 6.95 -19.07 7.23
N GLU A 155 6.95 -17.95 7.94
CA GLU A 155 5.87 -17.92 8.93
C GLU A 155 4.63 -18.03 8.08
N ALA A 156 4.12 -19.27 7.92
CA ALA A 156 3.03 -19.57 7.00
C ALA A 156 2.01 -18.48 7.27
N VAL A 157 1.77 -17.56 6.31
CA VAL A 157 1.01 -16.30 6.54
C VAL A 157 -0.04 -16.63 7.57
N ALA A 158 0.21 -16.25 8.83
CA ALA A 158 -0.48 -16.91 9.93
C ALA A 158 -1.96 -16.68 9.65
N ASP A 159 -2.73 -17.77 9.53
CA ASP A 159 -4.16 -17.57 9.56
C ASP A 159 -4.46 -17.10 10.98
N PHE A 160 -5.53 -16.35 11.13
CA PHE A 160 -5.94 -16.02 12.49
C PHE A 160 -6.18 -17.32 13.24
N GLU A 161 -5.48 -17.49 14.36
CA GLU A 161 -5.87 -18.50 15.33
C GLU A 161 -7.28 -18.14 15.84
N SER A 162 -8.01 -19.13 16.30
CA SER A 162 -9.35 -18.93 16.85
C SER A 162 -9.36 -17.84 17.94
N GLU A 163 -8.27 -17.78 18.71
CA GLU A 163 -8.00 -16.81 19.78
C GLU A 163 -7.77 -15.38 19.24
N ASP A 164 -7.15 -15.23 18.06
CA ASP A 164 -6.92 -13.91 17.46
C ASP A 164 -8.23 -13.28 16.99
N LEU A 165 -9.16 -14.11 16.50
CA LEU A 165 -10.49 -13.66 16.03
C LEU A 165 -11.44 -13.37 17.19
N SER A 166 -11.26 -14.01 18.36
CA SER A 166 -12.12 -13.72 19.51
C SER A 166 -11.99 -12.28 19.98
N PHE A 167 -10.77 -11.72 20.00
CA PHE A 167 -10.58 -10.30 20.36
C PHE A 167 -11.30 -9.36 19.41
N VAL A 168 -11.22 -9.62 18.09
CA VAL A 168 -11.95 -8.83 17.08
C VAL A 168 -13.45 -8.88 17.34
N GLY A 169 -13.94 -10.03 17.79
CA GLY A 169 -15.32 -10.25 18.15
C GLY A 169 -15.84 -9.31 19.25
N ASP A 170 -15.04 -9.00 20.25
CA ASP A 170 -15.49 -8.17 21.39
C ASP A 170 -15.76 -6.71 20.99
N PHE A 171 -15.23 -6.26 19.85
CA PHE A 171 -15.46 -4.92 19.32
C PHE A 171 -16.72 -4.77 18.48
N PHE A 172 -17.37 -5.88 18.12
CA PHE A 172 -18.59 -5.78 17.34
C PHE A 172 -19.69 -5.21 18.25
N PRO A 173 -20.44 -4.20 17.77
CA PRO A 173 -21.61 -3.74 18.50
C PRO A 173 -22.53 -4.91 18.86
N GLU A 174 -23.18 -4.86 20.03
CA GLU A 174 -24.06 -5.94 20.48
C GLU A 174 -25.06 -6.33 19.37
N ASN A 175 -25.11 -7.63 19.05
CA ASN A 175 -25.93 -8.21 17.99
C ASN A 175 -25.55 -7.83 16.53
N SER A 176 -24.42 -7.17 16.31
CA SER A 176 -23.93 -6.91 14.95
C SER A 176 -23.20 -8.12 14.38
N GLN A 177 -23.57 -8.47 13.15
CA GLN A 177 -22.85 -9.47 12.34
C GLN A 177 -21.75 -8.83 11.48
N GLN A 178 -21.63 -7.50 11.49
CA GLN A 178 -20.72 -6.74 10.64
C GLN A 178 -19.99 -5.67 11.44
N GLY A 179 -18.69 -5.57 11.22
CA GLY A 179 -17.81 -4.57 11.81
C GLY A 179 -16.87 -4.03 10.74
N SER A 180 -16.40 -2.80 10.94
CA SER A 180 -15.53 -2.11 10.00
C SER A 180 -14.32 -1.56 10.71
N LEU A 181 -13.13 -1.78 10.17
CA LEU A 181 -11.87 -1.22 10.67
C LEU A 181 -11.32 -0.25 9.62
N ALA A 182 -11.01 0.98 10.03
CA ALA A 182 -10.31 1.92 9.17
C ALA A 182 -8.80 1.86 9.42
N ILE A 183 -8.00 1.79 8.35
CA ILE A 183 -6.55 1.91 8.39
C ILE A 183 -6.17 3.13 7.57
N ILE A 184 -5.73 4.18 8.25
CA ILE A 184 -5.46 5.49 7.68
C ILE A 184 -3.95 5.68 7.64
N GLY A 185 -3.38 5.89 6.45
CA GLY A 185 -1.94 6.01 6.30
C GLY A 185 -1.55 6.71 5.00
N GLY A 186 -0.55 7.58 5.10
CA GLY A 186 0.03 8.29 3.96
C GLY A 186 0.90 7.39 3.07
N PRO A 187 1.40 7.91 1.93
CA PRO A 187 2.34 7.19 1.08
C PRO A 187 3.58 6.71 1.87
N GLY A 188 4.04 5.48 1.60
CA GLY A 188 5.24 4.93 2.25
C GLY A 188 5.01 4.25 3.60
N THR A 189 3.83 4.41 4.22
CA THR A 189 3.52 3.75 5.51
C THR A 189 3.31 2.24 5.42
N GLY A 190 3.26 1.67 4.22
CA GLY A 190 3.00 0.24 4.03
C GLY A 190 1.55 -0.18 4.27
N ARG A 191 0.58 0.75 4.29
CA ARG A 191 -0.85 0.48 4.51
C ARG A 191 -1.42 -0.69 3.70
N SER A 192 -1.19 -0.70 2.39
CA SER A 192 -1.70 -1.78 1.54
C SER A 192 -1.02 -3.12 1.85
N GLU A 193 0.20 -3.11 2.37
CA GLU A 193 0.89 -4.31 2.83
C GLU A 193 0.34 -4.79 4.17
N LEU A 194 0.09 -3.88 5.12
CA LEU A 194 -0.58 -4.22 6.38
C LEU A 194 -1.95 -4.86 6.11
N ILE A 195 -2.76 -4.28 5.21
CA ILE A 195 -4.07 -4.85 4.83
C ILE A 195 -3.92 -6.24 4.20
N ARG A 196 -2.85 -6.48 3.43
CA ARG A 196 -2.55 -7.82 2.87
C ARG A 196 -2.22 -8.80 3.98
N THR A 197 -1.36 -8.41 4.91
CA THR A 197 -1.01 -9.20 6.09
C THR A 197 -2.26 -9.53 6.92
N MET A 198 -3.15 -8.54 7.13
CA MET A 198 -4.42 -8.73 7.82
C MET A 198 -5.36 -9.66 7.07
N ALA A 199 -5.42 -9.60 5.73
CA ALA A 199 -6.27 -10.48 4.94
C ALA A 199 -5.81 -11.95 4.98
N GLY A 200 -4.58 -12.21 5.45
CA GLY A 200 -4.02 -13.54 5.65
C GLY A 200 -4.07 -14.44 4.40
N GLN A 201 -4.10 -15.76 4.61
CA GLN A 201 -4.31 -16.75 3.54
C GLN A 201 -5.72 -16.74 2.95
N ARG A 202 -6.70 -16.08 3.59
CA ARG A 202 -8.10 -16.12 3.16
C ARG A 202 -8.36 -15.42 1.82
N ARG A 203 -7.32 -14.81 1.20
CA ARG A 203 -7.35 -14.20 -0.14
C ARG A 203 -8.61 -13.34 -0.32
N GLY A 204 -9.01 -12.62 0.74
CA GLY A 204 -10.01 -11.57 0.62
C GLY A 204 -9.54 -10.66 -0.50
N ALA A 205 -10.28 -10.61 -1.61
CA ALA A 205 -9.83 -9.89 -2.79
C ALA A 205 -9.70 -8.42 -2.41
N ILE A 206 -8.46 -7.95 -2.26
CA ILE A 206 -8.21 -6.53 -1.99
C ILE A 206 -8.61 -5.78 -3.24
N LYS A 207 -9.68 -5.00 -3.11
CA LYS A 207 -10.16 -4.13 -4.15
C LYS A 207 -9.63 -2.73 -3.90
N SER A 208 -8.72 -2.28 -4.76
CA SER A 208 -8.22 -0.91 -4.71
C SER A 208 -9.04 -0.01 -5.63
N VAL A 209 -9.60 1.09 -5.11
CA VAL A 209 -10.39 2.07 -5.87
C VAL A 209 -9.90 3.47 -5.53
N GLN A 210 -9.32 4.20 -6.48
CA GLN A 210 -8.87 5.60 -6.23
C GLN A 210 -7.99 5.75 -4.98
N SER A 211 -7.00 4.87 -4.80
CA SER A 211 -6.10 4.83 -3.63
C SER A 211 -6.74 4.39 -2.30
N PHE A 212 -8.00 3.95 -2.34
CA PHE A 212 -8.67 3.27 -1.24
C PHE A 212 -8.51 1.76 -1.38
N ASP A 213 -8.17 1.05 -0.30
CA ASP A 213 -8.10 -0.40 -0.28
C ASP A 213 -9.30 -0.97 0.49
N LEU A 214 -9.93 -2.02 -0.05
CA LEU A 214 -11.07 -2.69 0.58
C LEU A 214 -10.80 -4.18 0.66
N THR A 215 -10.95 -4.76 1.84
CA THR A 215 -11.00 -6.22 2.01
C THR A 215 -12.06 -6.62 3.04
N ARG A 216 -12.47 -7.88 3.00
CA ARG A 216 -13.41 -8.47 3.95
C ARG A 216 -12.83 -9.77 4.49
N ILE A 217 -12.91 -9.93 5.80
CA ILE A 217 -12.46 -11.10 6.53
C ILE A 217 -13.68 -11.70 7.21
N ALA A 218 -13.94 -12.98 6.96
CA ALA A 218 -14.90 -13.74 7.73
C ALA A 218 -14.26 -14.19 9.04
N LEU A 219 -14.91 -13.95 10.17
CA LEU A 219 -14.50 -14.42 11.49
C LEU A 219 -15.04 -15.84 11.72
N SER A 220 -14.48 -16.57 12.69
CA SER A 220 -14.78 -17.98 12.96
C SER A 220 -16.22 -18.22 13.43
N ASP A 221 -16.85 -17.22 14.04
CA ASP A 221 -18.23 -17.24 14.54
C ASP A 221 -19.28 -16.77 13.51
N GLY A 222 -18.87 -16.55 12.26
CA GLY A 222 -19.75 -16.13 11.17
C GLY A 222 -19.90 -14.62 11.00
N ARG A 223 -19.32 -13.82 11.89
CA ARG A 223 -19.27 -12.35 11.73
C ARG A 223 -18.32 -11.93 10.60
N GLN A 224 -18.49 -10.71 10.10
CA GLN A 224 -17.67 -10.17 9.01
C GLN A 224 -16.98 -8.86 9.40
N LEU A 225 -15.65 -8.83 9.28
CA LEU A 225 -14.85 -7.62 9.42
C LEU A 225 -14.54 -7.04 8.03
N THR A 226 -14.98 -5.81 7.78
CA THR A 226 -14.59 -5.05 6.58
C THR A 226 -13.42 -4.14 6.92
N ILE A 227 -12.31 -4.24 6.19
CA ILE A 227 -11.15 -3.36 6.39
C ILE A 227 -11.09 -2.34 5.26
N PHE A 228 -10.96 -1.09 5.66
CA PHE A 228 -10.90 0.07 4.78
C PHE A 228 -9.54 0.75 4.90
N GLY A 229 -8.70 0.62 3.87
CA GLY A 229 -7.44 1.35 3.74
C GLY A 229 -7.67 2.71 3.10
N MET A 230 -7.39 3.77 3.85
CA MET A 230 -7.63 5.14 3.42
C MET A 230 -6.35 5.95 3.46
N PRO A 231 -6.15 6.86 2.49
CA PRO A 231 -5.02 7.77 2.56
C PRO A 231 -5.33 8.92 3.53
N THR A 232 -4.31 9.67 3.89
CA THR A 232 -4.42 10.79 4.85
C THR A 232 -5.01 12.06 4.24
N GLU A 233 -5.31 12.10 2.93
CA GLU A 233 -5.87 13.30 2.32
C GLU A 233 -7.33 13.53 2.76
N GLU A 234 -7.63 14.77 3.16
CA GLU A 234 -8.96 15.16 3.67
C GLU A 234 -10.10 14.89 2.68
N SER A 235 -9.81 14.82 1.38
CA SER A 235 -10.78 14.48 0.35
C SER A 235 -11.45 13.12 0.55
N PHE A 236 -10.85 12.24 1.37
CA PHE A 236 -11.39 10.92 1.69
C PHE A 236 -12.18 10.88 3.00
N PHE A 237 -12.19 11.95 3.79
CA PHE A 237 -12.93 12.00 5.07
C PHE A 237 -14.44 11.81 4.91
N PRO A 238 -15.11 12.36 3.86
CA PRO A 238 -16.53 12.09 3.62
C PRO A 238 -16.84 10.61 3.34
N MET A 239 -15.83 9.80 3.03
CA MET A 239 -15.99 8.35 2.87
C MET A 239 -15.90 7.63 4.22
N LEU A 240 -15.10 8.11 5.17
CA LEU A 240 -15.09 7.62 6.56
C LEU A 240 -16.44 7.88 7.25
N GLU A 241 -17.00 9.08 7.10
CA GLU A 241 -18.32 9.44 7.65
C GLU A 241 -19.43 8.47 7.19
N LYS A 242 -19.32 7.94 5.96
CA LYS A 242 -20.30 6.98 5.43
C LYS A 242 -20.19 5.58 6.01
N ILE A 243 -19.04 5.22 6.58
CA ILE A 243 -18.80 3.90 7.17
C ILE A 243 -18.80 3.93 8.70
N GLU A 244 -18.94 5.11 9.32
CA GLU A 244 -18.97 5.33 10.77
C GLU A 244 -19.95 4.41 11.49
N SER A 245 -21.16 4.22 10.94
CA SER A 245 -22.23 3.41 11.57
C SER A 245 -21.89 1.94 11.85
N GLY A 246 -20.78 1.42 11.32
CA GLY A 246 -20.27 0.10 11.63
C GLY A 246 -18.77 0.09 11.95
N LEU A 247 -18.17 1.26 12.18
CA LEU A 247 -16.76 1.42 12.49
C LEU A 247 -16.51 0.98 13.94
N ILE A 248 -15.59 0.03 14.12
CA ILE A 248 -15.25 -0.56 15.43
C ILE A 248 -13.89 -0.06 15.95
N GLY A 249 -13.12 0.62 15.10
CA GLY A 249 -11.82 1.17 15.46
C GLY A 249 -11.07 1.76 14.27
N CYS A 250 -10.00 2.49 14.60
CA CYS A 250 -9.14 3.16 13.64
C CYS A 250 -7.66 2.89 13.94
N VAL A 251 -6.93 2.41 12.93
CA VAL A 251 -5.47 2.32 12.93
C VAL A 251 -4.91 3.52 12.16
N PHE A 252 -4.15 4.38 12.82
CA PHE A 252 -3.47 5.52 12.19
C PHE A 252 -1.99 5.21 11.99
N MET A 253 -1.55 5.07 10.75
CA MET A 253 -0.20 4.66 10.40
C MET A 253 0.74 5.85 10.23
N MET A 254 1.90 5.78 10.88
CA MET A 254 2.91 6.82 10.93
C MET A 254 4.27 6.27 10.55
N ASP A 255 4.94 6.90 9.58
CA ASP A 255 6.32 6.57 9.22
C ASP A 255 7.30 7.35 10.12
N TYR A 256 7.97 6.66 11.04
CA TYR A 256 8.92 7.27 11.96
C TYR A 256 10.12 7.92 11.26
N SER A 257 10.46 7.45 10.05
CA SER A 257 11.58 7.97 9.27
C SER A 257 11.30 9.33 8.60
N GLN A 258 10.06 9.84 8.71
CA GLN A 258 9.61 11.07 8.06
C GLN A 258 9.11 12.12 9.07
N PRO A 259 10.00 12.68 9.93
CA PRO A 259 9.62 13.62 10.99
C PRO A 259 8.98 14.91 10.45
N ASP A 260 9.32 15.33 9.24
CA ASP A 260 8.75 16.52 8.58
C ASP A 260 7.22 16.42 8.37
N GLN A 261 6.66 15.20 8.42
CA GLN A 261 5.21 14.97 8.29
C GLN A 261 4.47 14.94 9.62
N PHE A 262 5.17 14.97 10.76
CA PHE A 262 4.55 14.77 12.07
C PHE A 262 3.55 15.87 12.42
N GLU A 263 3.85 17.13 12.11
CA GLU A 263 2.94 18.25 12.40
C GLU A 263 1.63 18.12 11.64
N PHE A 264 1.71 17.85 10.33
CA PHE A 264 0.52 17.64 9.49
C PHE A 264 -0.28 16.42 9.93
N ASN A 265 0.40 15.30 10.20
CA ASN A 265 -0.27 14.08 10.65
C ASN A 265 -0.88 14.25 12.05
N ASN A 266 -0.31 15.06 12.94
CA ASN A 266 -0.89 15.36 14.25
C ASN A 266 -2.17 16.18 14.10
N TYR A 267 -2.18 17.18 13.22
CA TYR A 267 -3.39 17.92 12.86
C TYR A 267 -4.49 16.97 12.35
N LEU A 268 -4.16 16.10 11.40
CA LEU A 268 -5.12 15.14 10.86
C LEU A 268 -5.62 14.15 11.91
N PHE A 269 -4.71 13.63 12.74
CA PHE A 269 -5.05 12.70 13.80
C PHE A 269 -6.03 13.31 14.80
N ALA A 270 -5.74 14.53 15.29
CA ALA A 270 -6.62 15.27 16.19
C ALA A 270 -8.00 15.55 15.56
N LYS A 271 -8.05 15.81 14.25
CA LYS A 271 -9.32 16.00 13.53
C LYS A 271 -10.10 14.69 13.43
N LEU A 272 -9.44 13.57 13.14
CA LEU A 272 -10.07 12.25 13.03
C LEU A 272 -10.61 11.75 14.37
N THR A 273 -9.88 11.94 15.47
CA THR A 273 -10.35 11.55 16.82
C THR A 273 -11.52 12.40 17.31
N GLN A 274 -11.69 13.62 16.79
CA GLN A 274 -12.89 14.42 17.03
C GLN A 274 -14.08 14.00 16.18
N LEU A 275 -13.83 13.52 14.96
CA LEU A 275 -14.87 13.10 14.02
C LEU A 275 -15.44 11.73 14.37
N PHE A 276 -14.61 10.79 14.82
CA PHE A 276 -15.03 9.41 15.08
C PHE A 276 -14.93 9.08 16.55
N GLN A 277 -16.05 8.65 17.15
CA GLN A 277 -16.10 8.17 18.53
C GLN A 277 -15.86 6.66 18.59
N VAL A 278 -14.70 6.23 18.08
CA VAL A 278 -14.24 4.83 18.10
C VAL A 278 -12.83 4.77 18.66
N PRO A 279 -12.36 3.62 19.16
CA PRO A 279 -10.99 3.47 19.63
C PRO A 279 -9.96 3.75 18.52
N PHE A 280 -8.87 4.41 18.88
CA PHE A 280 -7.74 4.70 17.99
C PHE A 280 -6.46 4.06 18.50
N VAL A 281 -5.68 3.52 17.56
CA VAL A 281 -4.29 3.07 17.80
C VAL A 281 -3.37 3.67 16.75
N ILE A 282 -2.16 4.07 17.14
CA ILE A 282 -1.13 4.54 16.21
C ILE A 282 -0.17 3.40 15.89
N ALA A 283 -0.10 3.02 14.61
CA ALA A 283 0.89 2.08 14.10
C ALA A 283 2.14 2.86 13.65
N LEU A 284 3.25 2.70 14.37
CA LEU A 284 4.53 3.34 14.05
C LEU A 284 5.37 2.39 13.19
N VAL A 285 5.54 2.72 11.91
CA VAL A 285 6.35 1.93 10.98
C VAL A 285 7.73 2.53 10.80
N ASN A 286 8.68 1.74 10.30
CA ASN A 286 10.06 2.16 10.03
C ASN A 286 10.78 2.75 11.26
N SER A 287 10.44 2.29 12.46
CA SER A 287 11.06 2.72 13.73
C SER A 287 12.51 2.25 13.92
N GLY A 288 12.99 1.34 13.07
CA GLY A 288 14.30 0.70 13.21
C GLY A 288 14.31 -0.40 14.28
N GLY A 289 15.51 -0.82 14.70
CA GLY A 289 15.71 -2.00 15.56
C GLY A 289 15.38 -1.83 17.05
N ASP A 290 15.12 -0.60 17.52
CA ASP A 290 14.71 -0.33 18.91
C ASP A 290 13.36 0.39 18.93
N GLY A 291 12.29 -0.40 18.76
CA GLY A 291 10.92 0.10 18.74
C GLY A 291 10.49 0.77 20.04
N GLY A 292 11.05 0.38 21.19
CA GLY A 292 10.73 0.95 22.50
C GLY A 292 11.19 2.40 22.61
N THR A 293 12.47 2.66 22.32
CA THR A 293 13.02 4.02 22.33
C THR A 293 12.35 4.92 21.29
N ALA A 294 12.09 4.40 20.09
CA ALA A 294 11.38 5.14 19.03
C ALA A 294 9.96 5.53 19.46
N THR A 295 9.24 4.64 20.15
CA THR A 295 7.88 4.89 20.64
C THR A 295 7.85 6.01 21.68
N VAL A 296 8.78 6.01 22.65
CA VAL A 296 8.88 7.07 23.67
C VAL A 296 9.20 8.42 23.02
N ALA A 297 10.17 8.44 22.10
CA ALA A 297 10.53 9.66 21.37
C ALA A 297 9.36 10.20 20.53
N PHE A 298 8.66 9.30 19.83
CA PHE A 298 7.49 9.64 19.02
C PHE A 298 6.36 10.22 19.87
N ARG A 299 6.01 9.59 20.99
CA ARG A 299 4.96 10.09 21.90
C ARG A 299 5.21 11.52 22.34
N LYS A 300 6.47 11.85 22.67
CA LYS A 300 6.87 13.21 23.05
C LYS A 300 6.78 14.20 21.89
N ALA A 301 7.21 13.80 20.69
CA ALA A 301 7.21 14.67 19.52
C ALA A 301 5.80 14.93 18.96
N PHE A 302 4.94 13.91 18.97
CA PHE A 302 3.60 13.95 18.40
C PHE A 302 2.52 14.36 19.41
N ASN A 303 2.88 14.48 20.70
CA ASN A 303 1.96 14.81 21.79
C ASN A 303 0.73 13.88 21.82
N VAL A 304 1.00 12.57 21.74
CA VAL A 304 -0.04 11.53 21.68
C VAL A 304 -0.85 11.54 23.00
N PRO A 305 -2.20 11.56 22.95
CA PRO A 305 -3.03 11.40 24.13
C PRO A 305 -2.69 10.14 24.92
N GLY A 306 -2.73 10.22 26.26
CA GLY A 306 -2.33 9.11 27.14
C GLY A 306 -3.07 7.80 26.86
N ASN A 307 -4.36 7.90 26.55
CA ASN A 307 -5.25 6.78 26.24
C ASN A 307 -5.01 6.14 24.86
N ILE A 308 -4.17 6.72 24.00
CA ILE A 308 -3.93 6.21 22.65
C ILE A 308 -2.61 5.46 22.62
N ARG A 309 -2.68 4.17 22.32
CA ARG A 309 -1.48 3.33 22.20
C ARG A 309 -0.71 3.65 20.92
N VAL A 310 0.62 3.64 21.05
CA VAL A 310 1.56 3.72 19.92
C VAL A 310 2.29 2.40 19.88
N ILE A 311 2.17 1.69 18.76
CA ILE A 311 2.68 0.34 18.61
C ILE A 311 3.65 0.33 17.43
N PRO A 312 4.93 -0.02 17.64
CA PRO A 312 5.86 -0.22 16.54
C PRO A 312 5.46 -1.46 15.74
N VAL A 313 5.27 -1.31 14.43
CA VAL A 313 4.73 -2.37 13.57
C VAL A 313 5.62 -2.61 12.36
N GLU A 314 5.93 -3.89 12.15
CA GLU A 314 6.42 -4.41 10.88
C GLU A 314 5.22 -4.87 10.04
N VAL A 315 4.90 -4.14 8.98
CA VAL A 315 3.66 -4.32 8.19
C VAL A 315 3.53 -5.69 7.51
N ASN A 316 4.64 -6.43 7.39
CA ASN A 316 4.72 -7.78 6.82
C ASN A 316 4.68 -8.90 7.88
N ARG A 317 4.54 -8.55 9.18
CA ARG A 317 4.45 -9.52 10.27
C ARG A 317 3.06 -9.52 10.89
N PHE A 318 2.53 -10.72 11.08
CA PHE A 318 1.19 -10.90 11.65
C PHE A 318 1.14 -10.55 13.16
N ALA A 319 2.25 -10.70 13.89
CA ALA A 319 2.33 -10.35 15.30
C ALA A 319 1.94 -8.87 15.57
N GLY A 320 2.45 -7.94 14.75
CA GLY A 320 2.13 -6.51 14.89
C GLY A 320 0.65 -6.20 14.67
N MET A 321 -0.05 -7.00 13.86
CA MET A 321 -1.49 -6.89 13.67
C MET A 321 -2.25 -7.25 14.96
N ARG A 322 -1.89 -8.36 15.62
CA ARG A 322 -2.51 -8.76 16.90
C ARG A 322 -2.35 -7.66 17.93
N GLU A 323 -1.16 -7.08 18.03
CA GLU A 323 -0.88 -5.96 18.93
C GLU A 323 -1.73 -4.73 18.61
N LEU A 324 -1.90 -4.38 17.33
CA LEU A 324 -2.77 -3.27 16.91
C LEU A 324 -4.23 -3.49 17.34
N LEU A 325 -4.77 -4.69 17.12
CA LEU A 325 -6.13 -5.01 17.52
C LEU A 325 -6.29 -5.00 19.05
N SER A 326 -5.35 -5.58 19.79
CA SER A 326 -5.33 -5.51 21.25
C SER A 326 -5.19 -4.07 21.74
N GLY A 327 -4.46 -3.23 21.01
CA GLY A 327 -4.32 -1.80 21.29
C GLY A 327 -5.62 -1.03 21.19
N LEU A 328 -6.58 -1.50 20.38
CA LEU A 328 -7.92 -0.94 20.29
C LEU A 328 -8.81 -1.38 21.48
N ALA A 329 -8.52 -2.53 22.12
CA ALA A 329 -9.39 -3.19 23.11
C ALA A 329 -9.38 -2.50 24.48
N LEU A 330 -8.26 -1.86 24.79
CA LEU A 330 -7.98 -1.30 26.10
C LEU A 330 -8.55 0.12 26.22
N GLU A 331 -9.88 0.23 26.25
CA GLU A 331 -10.57 1.41 26.81
C GLU A 331 -11.31 1.11 28.11
N ASN A 332 -11.28 -0.12 28.63
CA ASN A 332 -11.95 -0.48 29.87
C ASN A 332 -11.01 -1.17 30.88
N GLY A 333 -10.25 -0.37 31.64
CA GLY A 333 -9.67 -0.80 32.91
C GLY A 333 -8.14 -0.84 32.96
N GLU A 334 -7.62 0.03 33.82
CA GLU A 334 -6.35 -0.06 34.55
C GLU A 334 -5.06 0.10 33.74
N GLU A 335 -4.42 1.27 33.95
CA GLU A 335 -2.99 1.45 33.82
C GLU A 335 -2.27 0.42 34.70
N GLU A 336 -1.66 -0.61 34.10
CA GLU A 336 -0.52 -1.25 34.74
C GLU A 336 0.70 -0.36 34.54
N ASP A 337 1.09 0.33 35.61
CA ASP A 337 2.38 0.98 35.79
C ASP A 337 3.52 -0.03 35.55
N LEU A 338 4.32 0.20 34.49
CA LEU A 338 5.66 -0.35 34.34
C LEU A 338 6.65 0.71 33.87
#